data_AF-T1ARH2-F1
#
_entry.id   AF-T1ARH2-F1
#
_cell.length_a   1.000
_cell.length_b   1.000
_cell.length_c   1.000
_cell.angle_alpha   90.00
_cell.angle_beta   90.00
_cell.angle_gamma   90.00
#
_symmetry.space_group_name_H-M   'P 1'
#
loop_
_entity.id
_entity.type
_entity.pdbx_description
1 polymer ?
#
loop_
_entity_poly.entity_id
_entity_poly.type
_entity_poly.pdbx_seq_one_letter_code
_entity_poly.pdbx_strand_id
1 'polypeptide(L)'
;AYAVAVFMLVSGAAVLRRPTAAWGSAALTAYYALIVVLLMNGRLILAHYTVFEVYSNAAEQLAIAAGGLIVFAAMARIDAAWSVYLSRLGQLAFGVCALLFGGAHFFYMNLTAPLVPAWLPPSREFWAVATGMGQIAAGVAFLTGVQARLAAILLTSMYVSFALLVWVPMLLTD
;
A
#
# COMPACT_ATOMS: atom_id res chain seq x y z
N ALA A 1 1.72 20.41 -11.12
CA ALA A 1 1.93 20.09 -9.69
C ALA A 1 0.74 20.51 -8.83
N TYR A 2 0.41 21.81 -8.71
CA TYR A 2 -0.65 22.29 -7.81
C TYR A 2 -2.05 21.68 -8.05
N ALA A 3 -2.49 21.52 -9.30
CA ALA A 3 -3.79 20.90 -9.60
C ALA A 3 -3.91 19.46 -9.09
N VAL A 4 -2.84 18.67 -9.22
CA VAL A 4 -2.76 17.30 -8.71
C VAL A 4 -2.78 17.29 -7.18
N ALA A 5 -2.04 18.20 -6.54
CA ALA A 5 -2.04 18.32 -5.09
C ALA A 5 -3.42 18.66 -4.53
N VAL A 6 -4.11 19.63 -5.13
CA VAL A 6 -5.50 19.98 -4.76
C VAL A 6 -6.44 18.80 -4.97
N PHE A 7 -6.35 18.12 -6.11
CA PHE A 7 -7.13 16.91 -6.39
C PHE A 7 -6.94 15.83 -5.32
N MET A 8 -5.70 15.58 -4.91
CA MET A 8 -5.35 14.60 -3.88
C MET A 8 -5.94 14.96 -2.52
N LEU A 9 -5.80 16.22 -2.11
CA LEU A 9 -6.32 16.70 -0.83
C LEU A 9 -7.86 16.64 -0.79
N VAL A 10 -8.52 17.09 -1.86
CA VAL A 10 -9.99 17.08 -1.95
C VAL A 10 -10.52 15.65 -1.98
N SER A 11 -9.94 14.77 -2.80
CA SER A 11 -10.39 13.39 -2.91
C SER A 11 -10.11 12.61 -1.62
N GLY A 12 -8.96 12.85 -0.97
CA GLY A 12 -8.63 12.28 0.34
C GLY A 12 -9.59 12.74 1.44
N ALA A 13 -9.88 14.04 1.51
CA ALA A 13 -10.86 14.59 2.46
C ALA A 13 -12.27 14.01 2.22
N ALA A 14 -12.64 13.78 0.96
CA ALA A 14 -13.91 13.14 0.60
C ALA A 14 -14.02 11.69 1.10
N VAL A 15 -12.91 10.94 1.16
CA VAL A 15 -12.89 9.57 1.71
C VAL A 15 -13.27 9.54 3.19
N LEU A 16 -12.93 10.58 3.95
CA LEU A 16 -13.18 10.63 5.40
C LEU A 16 -14.66 10.75 5.78
N ARG A 17 -15.53 11.17 4.84
CA ARG A 17 -16.96 11.35 5.08
C ARG A 17 -17.78 10.31 4.35
N ARG A 18 -18.62 9.55 5.07
CA ARG A 18 -19.45 8.47 4.49
C ARG A 18 -20.19 8.83 3.19
N PRO A 19 -20.85 10.00 3.06
CA PRO A 19 -21.61 10.32 1.84
C PRO A 19 -20.73 10.53 0.60
N THR A 20 -19.49 10.95 0.80
CA THR A 20 -18.55 11.26 -0.28
C THR A 20 -17.48 10.18 -0.44
N ALA A 21 -17.44 9.19 0.45
CA ALA A 21 -16.36 8.23 0.53
C ALA A 21 -16.19 7.42 -0.76
N ALA A 22 -17.29 6.96 -1.35
CA ALA A 22 -17.27 6.23 -2.61
C ALA A 22 -16.69 7.08 -3.76
N TRP A 23 -17.08 8.35 -3.86
CA TRP A 23 -16.59 9.23 -4.93
C TRP A 23 -15.12 9.57 -4.74
N GLY A 24 -14.70 9.90 -3.51
CA GLY A 24 -13.31 10.17 -3.19
C GLY A 24 -12.41 8.96 -3.46
N SER A 25 -12.84 7.77 -3.05
CA SER A 25 -12.08 6.55 -3.24
C SER A 25 -12.03 6.12 -4.71
N ALA A 26 -13.12 6.28 -5.47
CA ALA A 26 -13.13 6.05 -6.91
C ALA A 26 -12.17 6.99 -7.66
N ALA A 27 -12.19 8.29 -7.34
CA ALA A 27 -11.32 9.27 -7.95
C ALA A 27 -9.84 8.95 -7.69
N LEU A 28 -9.47 8.66 -6.44
CA LEU A 28 -8.10 8.24 -6.10
C LEU A 28 -7.73 6.93 -6.80
N THR A 29 -8.61 5.92 -6.78
CA THR A 29 -8.36 4.63 -7.46
C THR A 29 -8.07 4.83 -8.93
N ALA A 30 -8.91 5.60 -9.63
CA ALA A 30 -8.75 5.87 -11.07
C ALA A 30 -7.46 6.62 -11.34
N TYR A 31 -7.12 7.64 -10.54
CA TYR A 31 -5.87 8.38 -10.70
C TYR A 31 -4.64 7.49 -10.52
N TYR A 32 -4.56 6.75 -9.41
CA TYR A 32 -3.39 5.92 -9.12
C TYR A 32 -3.27 4.76 -10.12
N ALA A 33 -4.36 4.10 -10.48
CA ALA A 33 -4.32 3.00 -11.44
C ALA A 33 -3.97 3.46 -12.86
N LEU A 34 -4.62 4.51 -13.37
CA LEU A 34 -4.48 4.91 -14.77
C LEU A 34 -3.27 5.81 -14.99
N ILE A 35 -3.08 6.80 -14.13
CA ILE A 35 -2.01 7.79 -14.33
C ILE A 35 -0.70 7.27 -13.76
N VAL A 36 -0.71 6.81 -12.51
CA VAL A 36 0.56 6.53 -11.84
C VAL A 36 1.08 5.13 -12.16
N VAL A 37 0.24 4.10 -12.05
CA VAL A 37 0.65 2.72 -12.34
C VAL A 37 0.82 2.53 -13.86
N LEU A 38 -0.22 2.78 -14.64
CA LEU A 38 -0.20 2.44 -16.07
C LEU A 38 0.67 3.38 -16.91
N LEU A 39 0.50 4.70 -16.79
CA LEU A 39 1.26 5.65 -17.62
C LEU A 39 2.68 5.91 -17.10
N MET A 40 2.86 6.18 -15.80
CA MET A 40 4.17 6.55 -15.26
C MET A 40 5.06 5.33 -15.02
N ASN A 41 4.57 4.34 -14.28
CA ASN A 41 5.38 3.17 -13.92
C ASN A 41 5.51 2.15 -15.04
N GLY A 42 4.49 1.96 -15.89
CA GLY A 42 4.56 1.03 -17.01
C GLY A 42 5.75 1.31 -17.94
N ARG A 43 6.00 2.59 -18.27
CA ARG A 43 7.17 2.99 -19.06
C ARG A 43 8.49 2.70 -18.34
N LEU A 44 8.57 2.97 -17.03
CA LEU A 44 9.77 2.73 -16.25
C LEU A 44 10.08 1.24 -16.15
N ILE A 45 9.07 0.38 -15.95
CA ILE A 45 9.25 -1.07 -15.90
C ILE A 45 9.84 -1.56 -17.22
N LEU A 46 9.31 -1.10 -18.36
CA LEU A 46 9.83 -1.49 -19.66
C LEU A 46 11.27 -1.02 -19.90
N ALA A 47 11.62 0.19 -19.44
CA ALA A 47 12.96 0.75 -19.61
C ALA A 47 14.01 0.16 -18.65
N HIS A 48 13.60 -0.31 -17.47
CA HIS A 48 14.48 -0.71 -16.37
C HIS A 48 14.04 -2.02 -15.71
N TYR A 49 13.59 -3.00 -16.50
CA TYR A 49 13.02 -4.27 -16.03
C TYR A 49 13.98 -5.15 -15.19
N THR A 50 15.26 -4.85 -15.15
CA THR A 50 16.23 -5.55 -14.29
C THR A 50 16.37 -4.94 -12.90
N VAL A 51 15.75 -3.79 -12.64
CA VAL A 51 15.87 -3.03 -11.40
C VAL A 51 14.64 -3.29 -10.53
N PHE A 52 14.86 -3.88 -9.35
CA PHE A 52 13.78 -4.22 -8.42
C PHE A 52 12.95 -2.99 -7.96
N GLU A 53 13.61 -1.84 -7.80
CA GLU A 53 13.01 -0.58 -7.31
C GLU A 53 11.79 -0.17 -8.14
N VAL A 54 11.85 -0.40 -9.45
CA VAL A 54 10.79 0.00 -10.37
C VAL A 54 9.51 -0.82 -10.14
N TYR A 55 9.65 -2.10 -9.78
CA TYR A 55 8.53 -2.94 -9.37
C TYR A 55 8.00 -2.54 -8.00
N SER A 56 8.88 -2.20 -7.05
CA SER A 56 8.48 -1.71 -5.72
C SER A 56 7.69 -0.40 -5.82
N ASN A 57 8.18 0.56 -6.59
CA ASN A 57 7.51 1.84 -6.81
C ASN A 57 6.14 1.63 -7.49
N ALA A 58 6.06 0.77 -8.51
CA ALA A 58 4.77 0.44 -9.12
C ALA A 58 3.80 -0.21 -8.12
N ALA A 59 4.30 -1.09 -7.24
CA ALA A 59 3.52 -1.75 -6.21
C ALA A 59 2.98 -0.78 -5.17
N GLU A 60 3.74 0.24 -4.76
CA GLU A 60 3.28 1.28 -3.83
C GLU A 60 2.04 2.00 -4.38
N GLN A 61 2.10 2.39 -5.66
CA GLN A 61 1.02 3.10 -6.33
C GLN A 61 -0.19 2.19 -6.55
N LEU A 62 0.04 0.92 -6.89
CA LEU A 62 -1.01 -0.09 -7.03
C LEU A 62 -1.68 -0.42 -5.69
N ALA A 63 -0.93 -0.45 -4.58
CA ALA A 63 -1.48 -0.68 -3.25
C ALA A 63 -2.44 0.44 -2.82
N ILE A 64 -2.12 1.70 -3.15
CA ILE A 64 -3.02 2.84 -2.92
C ILE A 64 -4.30 2.68 -3.75
N ALA A 65 -4.18 2.34 -5.03
CA ALA A 65 -5.34 2.09 -5.89
C ALA A 65 -6.19 0.91 -5.38
N ALA A 66 -5.56 -0.18 -4.94
CA ALA A 66 -6.23 -1.35 -4.38
C ALA A 66 -7.01 -1.02 -3.11
N GLY A 67 -6.41 -0.25 -2.19
CA GLY A 67 -7.09 0.25 -1.00
C GLY A 67 -8.30 1.13 -1.35
N GLY A 68 -8.13 2.05 -2.30
CA GLY A 68 -9.22 2.88 -2.83
C GLY A 68 -10.36 2.05 -3.43
N LEU A 69 -10.03 0.98 -4.16
CA LEU A 69 -11.02 0.09 -4.77
C LEU A 69 -11.82 -0.68 -3.72
N ILE A 70 -11.16 -1.17 -2.67
CA ILE A 70 -11.83 -1.84 -1.53
C ILE A 70 -12.77 -0.88 -0.82
N VAL A 71 -12.33 0.36 -0.56
CA VAL A 71 -13.20 1.39 0.05
C VAL A 71 -14.37 1.74 -0.86
N PHE A 72 -14.13 1.87 -2.17
CA PHE A 72 -15.21 2.10 -3.14
C PHE A 72 -16.24 0.97 -3.10
N ALA A 73 -15.78 -0.28 -3.18
CA ALA A 73 -16.64 -1.44 -3.17
C ALA A 73 -17.50 -1.54 -1.89
N ALA A 74 -16.96 -1.09 -0.75
CA ALA A 74 -17.67 -1.08 0.53
C ALA A 74 -18.65 0.08 0.70
N MET A 75 -18.40 1.22 0.05
CA MET A 75 -19.13 2.47 0.28
C MET A 75 -20.10 2.83 -0.85
N ALA A 76 -19.86 2.33 -2.07
CA ALA A 76 -20.70 2.59 -3.22
C ALA A 76 -22.04 1.85 -3.12
N ARG A 77 -23.11 2.48 -3.62
CA ARG A 77 -24.43 1.86 -3.76
C ARG A 77 -24.47 1.03 -5.04
N ILE A 78 -23.74 -0.07 -5.04
CA ILE A 78 -23.62 -1.02 -6.15
C ILE A 78 -24.27 -2.35 -5.78
N ASP A 79 -24.47 -3.20 -6.77
CA ASP A 79 -24.93 -4.57 -6.55
C ASP A 79 -23.96 -5.36 -5.65
N ALA A 80 -24.51 -6.30 -4.88
CA ALA A 80 -23.77 -7.07 -3.89
C ALA A 80 -22.70 -7.96 -4.52
N ALA A 81 -22.97 -8.57 -5.69
CA ALA A 81 -21.99 -9.40 -6.38
C ALA A 81 -20.80 -8.55 -6.86
N TRP A 82 -21.07 -7.35 -7.36
CA TRP A 82 -20.03 -6.39 -7.74
C TRP A 82 -19.20 -5.89 -6.54
N SER A 83 -19.85 -5.62 -5.39
CA SER A 83 -19.13 -5.24 -4.16
C SER A 83 -18.15 -6.31 -3.71
N VAL A 84 -18.57 -7.59 -3.72
CA VAL A 84 -17.71 -8.73 -3.38
C VAL A 84 -16.58 -8.88 -4.40
N TYR A 85 -16.90 -8.82 -5.69
CA TYR A 85 -15.91 -8.97 -6.76
C TYR A 85 -14.82 -7.89 -6.70
N LEU A 86 -15.20 -6.61 -6.61
CA LEU A 86 -14.24 -5.50 -6.56
C LEU A 86 -13.40 -5.51 -5.28
N SER A 87 -14.01 -5.86 -4.14
CA SER A 87 -13.27 -6.05 -2.88
C SER A 87 -12.22 -7.16 -3.02
N ARG A 88 -12.59 -8.28 -3.66
CA ARG A 88 -11.66 -9.39 -3.89
C ARG A 88 -10.54 -9.00 -4.86
N LEU A 89 -10.86 -8.28 -5.93
CA LEU A 89 -9.88 -7.78 -6.89
C LEU A 89 -8.84 -6.87 -6.20
N GLY A 90 -9.31 -5.94 -5.37
CA GLY A 90 -8.43 -5.08 -4.57
C GLY A 90 -7.56 -5.87 -3.59
N GLN A 91 -8.12 -6.87 -2.90
CA GLN A 91 -7.35 -7.74 -2.00
C GLN A 91 -6.26 -8.52 -2.74
N LEU A 92 -6.56 -9.06 -3.92
CA LEU A 92 -5.57 -9.79 -4.74
C LEU A 92 -4.46 -8.86 -5.21
N ALA A 93 -4.80 -7.67 -5.72
CA ALA A 93 -3.83 -6.67 -6.14
C ALA A 93 -2.92 -6.25 -4.97
N PHE A 94 -3.52 -5.96 -3.81
CA PHE A 94 -2.78 -5.63 -2.60
C PHE A 94 -1.91 -6.80 -2.11
N GLY A 95 -2.37 -8.04 -2.26
CA GLY A 95 -1.60 -9.24 -1.96
C GLY A 95 -0.32 -9.35 -2.77
N VAL A 96 -0.37 -9.07 -4.08
CA VAL A 96 0.83 -9.01 -4.93
C VAL A 96 1.76 -7.88 -4.46
N CYS A 97 1.20 -6.71 -4.11
CA CYS A 97 2.01 -5.59 -3.61
C CYS A 97 2.73 -5.95 -2.30
N ALA A 98 2.04 -6.61 -1.37
CA ALA A 98 2.61 -7.05 -0.11
C ALA A 98 3.78 -8.04 -0.29
N LEU A 99 3.72 -8.93 -1.30
CA LEU A 99 4.87 -9.77 -1.65
C LEU A 99 6.08 -8.94 -2.10
N LEU A 100 5.86 -7.93 -2.94
CA LEU A 100 6.92 -7.05 -3.43
C LEU A 100 7.50 -6.19 -2.30
N PHE A 101 6.68 -5.63 -1.41
CA PHE A 101 7.17 -4.87 -0.26
C PHE A 101 7.98 -5.74 0.70
N GLY A 102 7.55 -6.98 0.92
CA GLY A 102 8.31 -7.97 1.66
C GLY A 102 9.67 -8.24 1.00
N GLY A 103 9.70 -8.43 -0.32
CA GLY A 103 10.94 -8.55 -1.10
C GLY A 103 11.86 -7.34 -0.96
N ALA A 104 11.31 -6.12 -0.95
CA ALA A 104 12.06 -4.88 -0.82
C ALA A 104 12.88 -4.82 0.49
N HIS A 105 12.39 -5.40 1.58
CA HIS A 105 13.12 -5.47 2.85
C HIS A 105 14.44 -6.23 2.71
N PHE A 106 14.49 -7.24 1.83
CA PHE A 106 15.69 -8.04 1.59
C PHE A 106 16.61 -7.41 0.54
N PHE A 107 16.06 -6.91 -0.57
CA PHE A 107 16.83 -6.23 -1.61
C PHE A 107 17.50 -4.95 -1.10
N TYR A 108 16.85 -4.24 -0.18
CA TYR A 108 17.30 -2.96 0.35
C TYR A 108 17.47 -2.99 1.86
N MET A 109 17.99 -4.10 2.42
CA MET A 109 18.22 -4.25 3.86
C MET A 109 19.07 -3.12 4.43
N ASN A 110 20.09 -2.69 3.67
CA ASN A 110 20.97 -1.57 4.02
C ASN A 110 20.24 -0.23 4.12
N LEU A 111 19.10 -0.06 3.44
CA LEU A 111 18.25 1.13 3.51
C LEU A 111 17.11 0.95 4.52
N THR A 112 16.62 -0.28 4.68
CA THR A 112 15.45 -0.61 5.51
C THR A 112 15.81 -0.71 6.99
N ALA A 113 16.89 -1.42 7.34
CA ALA A 113 17.27 -1.61 8.74
C ALA A 113 17.56 -0.29 9.48
N PRO A 114 18.23 0.73 8.88
CA PRO A 114 18.44 2.01 9.54
C PRO A 114 17.16 2.76 9.93
N LEU A 115 16.02 2.47 9.29
CA LEU A 115 14.72 3.08 9.62
C LEU A 115 14.18 2.57 10.96
N VAL A 116 14.60 1.39 11.41
CA VAL A 116 14.19 0.85 12.72
C VAL A 116 14.89 1.65 13.82
N PRO A 117 14.16 2.13 14.86
CA PRO A 117 14.77 2.88 15.95
C PRO A 117 15.93 2.13 16.61
N ALA A 118 17.04 2.82 16.89
CA ALA A 118 18.28 2.20 17.39
C ALA A 118 18.09 1.51 18.75
N TRP A 119 17.16 2.02 19.55
CA TRP A 119 16.89 1.56 20.90
C TRP A 119 16.00 0.31 20.94
N LEU A 120 15.40 -0.11 19.82
CA LEU A 120 14.42 -1.20 19.80
C LEU A 120 15.13 -2.56 19.77
N PRO A 121 15.08 -3.36 20.86
CA PRO A 121 15.63 -4.72 20.83
C PRO A 121 14.78 -5.64 19.93
N PRO A 122 15.33 -6.74 19.39
CA PRO A 122 16.70 -7.25 19.59
C PRO A 122 17.75 -6.62 18.67
N SER A 123 17.41 -6.32 17.42
CA SER A 123 18.26 -5.55 16.49
C SER A 123 17.42 -4.96 15.36
N ARG A 124 17.98 -3.93 14.69
CA ARG A 124 17.36 -3.31 13.52
C ARG A 124 17.15 -4.29 12.37
N GLU A 125 18.15 -5.14 12.11
CA GLU A 125 18.09 -6.17 11.06
C GLU A 125 17.04 -7.23 11.37
N PHE A 126 16.91 -7.64 12.63
CA PHE A 126 15.87 -8.57 13.04
C PHE A 126 14.48 -8.04 12.68
N TRP A 127 14.19 -6.78 13.02
CA TRP A 127 12.89 -6.19 12.72
C TRP A 127 12.67 -6.01 11.22
N ALA A 128 13.68 -5.59 10.46
CA ALA A 128 13.58 -5.52 9.00
C ALA A 128 13.29 -6.89 8.36
N VAL A 129 13.93 -7.97 8.82
CA VAL A 129 13.61 -9.32 8.36
C VAL A 129 12.21 -9.74 8.80
N ALA A 130 11.86 -9.52 10.06
CA ALA A 130 10.56 -9.93 10.62
C ALA A 130 9.38 -9.25 9.91
N THR A 131 9.47 -7.94 9.66
CA THR A 131 8.43 -7.20 8.95
C THR A 131 8.38 -7.55 7.47
N GLY A 132 9.53 -7.81 6.83
CA GLY A 132 9.60 -8.32 5.45
C GLY A 132 8.91 -9.67 5.31
N MET A 133 9.21 -10.62 6.20
CA MET A 133 8.54 -11.92 6.27
C MET A 133 7.04 -11.78 6.55
N GLY A 134 6.65 -10.88 7.46
CA GLY A 134 5.26 -10.58 7.77
C GLY A 134 4.48 -10.07 6.55
N GLN A 135 5.09 -9.21 5.72
CA GLN A 135 4.51 -8.75 4.46
C GLN A 135 4.35 -9.86 3.43
N ILE A 136 5.34 -10.74 3.29
CA ILE A 136 5.25 -11.90 2.40
C ILE A 136 4.09 -12.81 2.85
N ALA A 137 4.03 -13.14 4.14
CA ALA A 137 2.96 -13.96 4.71
C ALA A 137 1.57 -13.32 4.50
N ALA A 138 1.46 -12.00 4.70
CA ALA A 138 0.22 -11.27 4.45
C ALA A 138 -0.17 -11.29 2.96
N GLY A 139 0.80 -11.15 2.05
CA GLY A 139 0.59 -11.29 0.61
C GLY A 139 0.01 -12.64 0.23
N VAL A 140 0.60 -13.74 0.74
CA VAL A 140 0.09 -15.11 0.54
C VAL A 140 -1.32 -15.26 1.13
N ALA A 141 -1.58 -14.73 2.32
CA ALA A 141 -2.90 -14.77 2.95
C ALA A 141 -3.97 -14.06 2.12
N PHE A 142 -3.66 -12.91 1.53
CA PHE A 142 -4.59 -12.20 0.64
C PHE A 142 -4.87 -12.97 -0.65
N LEU A 143 -3.81 -13.49 -1.29
CA LEU A 143 -3.92 -14.23 -2.55
C LEU A 143 -4.72 -15.53 -2.38
N THR A 144 -4.47 -16.28 -1.31
CA THR A 144 -5.19 -17.53 -1.01
C THR A 144 -6.55 -17.31 -0.36
N GLY A 145 -6.75 -16.15 0.28
CA GLY A 145 -7.93 -15.89 1.13
C GLY A 145 -7.83 -16.52 2.53
N VAL A 146 -6.79 -17.31 2.81
CA VAL A 146 -6.60 -17.97 4.11
C VAL A 146 -6.09 -16.94 5.13
N GLN A 147 -6.81 -16.78 6.23
CA GLN A 147 -6.48 -15.81 7.29
C GLN A 147 -6.33 -14.35 6.79
N ALA A 148 -6.90 -14.00 5.63
CA ALA A 148 -6.78 -12.67 5.02
C ALA A 148 -7.19 -11.51 5.95
N ARG A 149 -8.21 -11.71 6.79
CA ARG A 149 -8.62 -10.72 7.79
C ARG A 149 -7.56 -10.49 8.87
N LEU A 150 -6.94 -11.56 9.38
CA LEU A 150 -5.88 -11.44 10.37
C LEU A 150 -4.65 -10.76 9.75
N ALA A 151 -4.28 -11.16 8.53
CA ALA A 151 -3.22 -10.51 7.76
C ALA A 151 -3.47 -9.00 7.59
N ALA A 152 -4.68 -8.59 7.21
CA ALA A 152 -5.05 -7.18 7.10
C ALA A 152 -4.88 -6.41 8.42
N ILE A 153 -5.33 -6.99 9.53
CA ILE A 153 -5.21 -6.37 10.87
C ILE A 153 -3.74 -6.22 11.24
N LEU A 154 -2.95 -7.29 11.16
CA LEU A 154 -1.54 -7.27 11.53
C LEU A 154 -0.73 -6.31 10.67
N LEU A 155 -0.98 -6.28 9.36
CA LEU A 155 -0.28 -5.41 8.45
C LEU A 155 -0.65 -3.94 8.66
N THR A 156 -1.93 -3.65 8.92
CA THR A 156 -2.38 -2.30 9.30
C THR A 156 -1.71 -1.85 10.59
N SER A 157 -1.68 -2.71 11.61
CA SER A 157 -0.99 -2.43 12.88
C SER A 157 0.50 -2.16 12.67
N MET A 158 1.16 -2.94 11.82
CA MET A 158 2.57 -2.75 11.46
C MET A 158 2.80 -1.39 10.80
N TYR A 159 2.00 -1.02 9.78
CA TYR A 159 2.13 0.26 9.08
C TYR A 159 1.83 1.46 9.98
N VAL A 160 0.81 1.38 10.83
CA VAL A 160 0.53 2.43 11.84
C VAL A 160 1.69 2.55 12.83
N SER A 161 2.28 1.43 13.26
CA SER A 161 3.46 1.47 14.13
C SER A 161 4.64 2.16 13.45
N PHE A 162 4.86 1.91 12.15
CA PHE A 162 5.90 2.61 11.38
C PHE A 162 5.60 4.10 11.21
N ALA A 163 4.35 4.48 10.93
CA ALA A 163 3.89 5.87 10.92
C ALA A 163 4.32 6.61 12.19
N LEU A 164 4.09 6.01 13.35
CA LEU A 164 4.39 6.61 14.64
C LEU A 164 5.87 6.56 15.03
N LEU A 165 6.58 5.45 14.73
CA LEU A 165 7.95 5.24 15.21
C LEU A 165 9.02 5.77 14.25
N VAL A 166 8.71 5.91 12.97
CA VAL A 166 9.67 6.33 11.93
C VAL A 166 9.32 7.72 11.42
N TRP A 167 8.09 7.90 10.94
CA TRP A 167 7.72 9.09 10.20
C TRP A 167 7.42 10.30 11.10
N VAL A 168 6.74 10.10 12.23
CA VAL A 168 6.50 11.19 13.18
C VAL A 168 7.81 11.79 13.72
N PRO A 169 8.80 11.01 14.20
CA PRO A 169 10.08 11.57 14.63
C PRO A 169 10.79 12.33 13.51
N MET A 170 10.80 11.79 12.28
CA MET A 170 11.42 12.42 11.13
C MET A 170 10.82 13.82 10.86
N LEU A 171 9.49 13.93 10.88
CA LEU A 171 8.77 15.21 10.71
C LEU A 171 9.06 16.24 11.80
N LEU A 172 9.49 15.82 12.99
CA LEU A 172 9.81 16.71 14.11
C LEU A 172 11.30 17.12 14.14
N THR A 173 12.14 16.39 13.41
CA THR A 173 13.59 16.64 13.33
C THR A 173 14.02 17.33 12.03
N ASP A 174 13.14 17.37 11.03
CA ASP A 174 13.26 18.18 9.81
C ASP A 174 12.91 19.66 10.08
#